data_AF-A0A1J5KCJ9-F1
#
_entry.id   AF-A0A1J5KCJ9-F1
#
_cell.length_a   1.000
_cell.length_b   1.000
_cell.length_c   1.000
_cell.angle_alpha   90.00
_cell.angle_beta   90.00
_cell.angle_gamma   90.00
#
_symmetry.space_group_name_H-M   'P 1'
#
loop_
_entity.id
_entity.type
_entity.pdbx_description
1 polymer ?
#
loop_
_entity_poly.entity_id
_entity_poly.type
_entity_poly.pdbx_seq_one_letter_code
_entity_poly.pdbx_strand_id
1 'polypeptide(L)'
;MKNYFKNIAFLALLCSLFLTISCDSEQPNETQDIHSHTSHPSLISIEEVLAKIKTPKIRNTINGFTNLNARAKSKLDEFETPEYFEKIGYKDKFHQYSLYLNGYSIEQPYFLYYIITIDTDLKEKSGFVKYTPNQQISMLDITKFSGKLELFNDDMEIQAHASLSSGQIVGTTTCIDSVIASVHNCTNGGEHAPGESCSPGYVNDAYFSFTIVTDCWTEFDYSTPDNFIGGGGGGGGMSRVEIFESKLTPQQEIFLNTNIDAKNAIYKALEGWSYVNAALSLVDIGMHDINLLNLLINHLEEYNYSQKSTRFVNWAAGYLIDNPSITTDQFNNWFMGEVEGVESTEPYIDNYWDNPSLNFPQQDLPSKSEFLNAYPTSISAYNLCNEIGGQILTLYNAIIASGKNINTCAIRLSKALNYSGVTIPNIPGKTRLGSDGKYYFTFAADINAWMILTFGISESSGGLIPFNSSHMYLDDGGVNGVNFATQLNNVTGIYVMQPINSNYFGATGHCDVLLNGSCVANKCYYTHAIGVHVWVLE
;
A
#
# COMPACT_ATOMS: atom_id res chain seq x y z
N MET A 1 -37.41 -58.47 -41.33
CA MET A 1 -37.64 -58.60 -39.87
C MET A 1 -36.83 -59.69 -39.16
N LYS A 2 -36.41 -60.80 -39.78
CA LYS A 2 -35.56 -61.82 -39.11
C LYS A 2 -34.07 -61.45 -38.91
N ASN A 3 -33.53 -60.46 -39.63
CA ASN A 3 -32.13 -60.03 -39.48
C ASN A 3 -31.92 -58.85 -38.51
N TYR A 4 -32.97 -58.16 -38.09
CA TYR A 4 -32.86 -57.09 -37.08
C TYR A 4 -32.79 -57.66 -35.65
N PHE A 5 -33.45 -58.80 -35.41
CA PHE A 5 -33.41 -59.50 -34.13
C PHE A 5 -32.06 -60.19 -33.82
N LYS A 6 -31.27 -60.56 -34.84
CA LYS A 6 -29.95 -61.19 -34.63
C LYS A 6 -28.89 -60.21 -34.11
N ASN A 7 -28.95 -58.94 -34.51
CA ASN A 7 -27.97 -57.95 -34.07
C ASN A 7 -28.30 -57.36 -32.69
N ILE A 8 -29.59 -57.28 -32.32
CA ILE A 8 -29.99 -56.87 -30.97
C ILE A 8 -29.68 -57.98 -29.93
N ALA A 9 -29.83 -59.26 -30.31
CA ALA A 9 -29.45 -60.37 -29.44
C ALA A 9 -27.93 -60.48 -29.22
N PHE A 10 -27.11 -60.10 -30.21
CA PHE A 10 -25.64 -60.12 -30.08
C PHE A 10 -25.11 -58.95 -29.23
N LEU A 11 -25.76 -57.77 -29.28
CA LEU A 11 -25.39 -56.62 -28.45
C LEU A 11 -25.82 -56.79 -26.99
N ALA A 12 -26.98 -57.42 -26.74
CA ALA A 12 -27.43 -57.74 -25.39
C ALA A 12 -26.55 -58.78 -24.69
N LEU A 13 -25.97 -59.74 -25.44
CA LEU A 13 -25.07 -60.77 -24.89
C LEU A 13 -23.68 -60.21 -24.51
N LEU A 14 -23.21 -59.17 -25.21
CA LEU A 14 -21.92 -58.53 -24.90
C LEU A 14 -22.00 -57.61 -23.67
N CYS A 15 -23.14 -56.97 -23.42
CA CYS A 15 -23.35 -56.13 -22.22
C CYS A 15 -23.56 -56.95 -20.94
N SER A 16 -24.02 -58.20 -21.02
CA SER A 16 -24.15 -59.08 -19.87
C SER A 16 -22.83 -59.73 -19.41
N LEU A 17 -21.76 -59.69 -20.22
CA LEU A 17 -20.48 -60.33 -19.88
C LEU A 17 -19.51 -59.46 -19.04
N PHE A 18 -19.86 -58.19 -18.79
CA PHE A 18 -19.07 -57.27 -17.94
C PHE A 18 -19.71 -56.99 -16.56
N LEU A 19 -20.82 -57.66 -16.22
CA LEU A 19 -21.53 -57.47 -14.94
C LEU A 19 -21.37 -58.64 -13.94
N THR A 20 -20.48 -59.62 -14.18
CA THR A 20 -20.28 -60.74 -13.25
C THR A 20 -18.81 -61.13 -13.08
N ILE A 21 -17.97 -60.20 -12.62
CA ILE A 21 -16.77 -60.50 -11.82
C ILE A 21 -16.63 -59.41 -10.76
N SER A 22 -17.31 -59.59 -9.63
CA SER A 22 -16.71 -59.52 -8.28
C SER A 22 -17.83 -59.69 -7.25
N CYS A 23 -18.04 -60.92 -6.80
CA CYS A 23 -18.65 -61.19 -5.51
C CYS A 23 -17.54 -61.81 -4.67
N ASP A 24 -17.13 -61.12 -3.61
CA ASP A 24 -16.76 -61.80 -2.38
C ASP A 24 -17.43 -61.07 -1.22
N SER A 25 -17.91 -61.89 -0.29
CA SER A 25 -18.96 -61.66 0.69
C SER A 25 -18.73 -60.48 1.66
N GLU A 26 -19.69 -59.56 1.73
CA GLU A 26 -19.92 -58.71 2.90
C GLU A 26 -20.46 -59.56 4.06
N GLN A 27 -19.63 -59.74 5.09
CA GLN A 27 -20.14 -59.85 6.46
C GLN A 27 -20.33 -58.43 7.00
N PRO A 28 -21.35 -58.16 7.82
CA PRO A 28 -21.55 -56.83 8.40
C PRO A 28 -20.54 -56.64 9.53
N ASN A 29 -19.37 -56.10 9.18
CA ASN A 29 -18.55 -55.38 10.12
C ASN A 29 -18.90 -53.91 9.99
N GLU A 30 -19.58 -53.36 11.00
CA GLU A 30 -19.55 -51.94 11.31
C GLU A 30 -18.10 -51.55 11.60
N THR A 31 -17.34 -51.22 10.56
CA THR A 31 -16.25 -50.27 10.69
C THR A 31 -16.83 -48.92 10.33
N GLN A 32 -17.07 -48.11 11.37
CA GLN A 32 -17.14 -46.65 11.23
C GLN A 32 -15.93 -46.21 10.40
N ASP A 33 -16.17 -45.81 9.16
CA ASP A 33 -15.23 -44.96 8.44
C ASP A 33 -15.18 -43.65 9.22
N ILE A 34 -14.19 -43.56 10.10
CA ILE A 34 -13.72 -42.30 10.65
C ILE A 34 -13.15 -41.57 9.43
N HIS A 35 -13.99 -40.75 8.79
CA HIS A 35 -13.47 -39.59 8.07
C HIS A 35 -12.55 -38.87 9.05
N SER A 36 -11.23 -39.00 8.85
CA SER A 36 -10.30 -38.11 9.52
C SER A 36 -10.53 -36.74 8.89
N HIS A 37 -11.45 -36.00 9.48
CA HIS A 37 -11.41 -34.55 9.39
C HIS A 37 -10.03 -34.17 9.90
N THR A 38 -9.13 -33.87 8.98
CA THR A 38 -7.87 -33.21 9.31
C THR A 38 -8.28 -31.93 10.03
N SER A 39 -8.10 -31.90 11.35
CA SER A 39 -8.51 -30.78 12.18
C SER A 39 -7.77 -29.53 11.72
N HIS A 40 -8.53 -28.46 11.53
CA HIS A 40 -7.96 -27.14 11.34
C HIS A 40 -6.99 -26.88 12.52
N PRO A 41 -5.76 -26.36 12.31
CA PRO A 41 -4.73 -26.26 13.37
C PRO A 41 -5.12 -25.42 14.59
N SER A 42 -6.22 -24.65 14.49
CA SER A 42 -6.82 -23.88 15.57
C SER A 42 -7.98 -24.59 16.30
N LEU A 43 -8.44 -25.76 15.88
CA LEU A 43 -9.54 -26.48 16.54
C LEU A 43 -9.00 -27.60 17.44
N ILE A 44 -9.49 -27.66 18.68
CA ILE A 44 -9.09 -28.64 19.70
C ILE A 44 -10.34 -29.28 20.32
N SER A 45 -10.30 -30.60 20.55
CA SER A 45 -11.45 -31.34 21.11
C SER A 45 -11.73 -30.94 22.55
N ILE A 46 -12.98 -31.17 23.00
CA ILE A 46 -13.37 -30.90 24.39
C ILE A 46 -12.57 -31.77 25.36
N GLU A 47 -12.32 -33.03 25.03
CA GLU A 47 -11.52 -33.96 25.82
C GLU A 47 -10.09 -33.47 26.00
N GLU A 48 -9.47 -32.94 24.94
CA GLU A 48 -8.13 -32.37 25.01
C GLU A 48 -8.05 -31.08 25.83
N VAL A 49 -9.11 -30.26 25.84
CA VAL A 49 -9.20 -29.10 26.73
C VAL A 49 -9.40 -29.57 28.18
N LEU A 50 -10.31 -30.50 28.45
CA LEU A 50 -10.56 -31.08 29.77
C LEU A 50 -9.32 -31.76 30.38
N ALA A 51 -8.44 -32.32 29.54
CA ALA A 51 -7.17 -32.88 29.97
C ALA A 51 -6.19 -31.80 30.50
N LYS A 52 -6.34 -30.54 30.06
CA LYS A 52 -5.47 -29.42 30.44
C LYS A 52 -6.00 -28.60 31.61
N ILE A 53 -7.31 -28.60 31.84
CA ILE A 53 -7.97 -27.85 32.91
C ILE A 53 -7.95 -28.65 34.22
N LYS A 54 -7.45 -28.03 35.29
CA LYS A 54 -7.37 -28.58 36.65
C LYS A 54 -8.49 -28.07 37.54
N THR A 55 -9.02 -26.88 37.29
CA THR A 55 -10.04 -26.23 38.11
C THR A 55 -11.38 -26.98 38.03
N PRO A 56 -11.89 -27.53 39.15
CA PRO A 56 -13.12 -28.31 39.12
C PRO A 56 -14.34 -27.52 38.64
N LYS A 57 -14.42 -26.22 38.95
CA LYS A 57 -15.51 -25.34 38.49
C LYS A 57 -15.57 -25.29 36.97
N ILE A 58 -14.45 -24.98 36.32
CA ILE A 58 -14.32 -24.91 34.85
C ILE A 58 -14.65 -26.26 34.20
N ARG A 59 -14.11 -27.37 34.75
CA ARG A 59 -14.42 -28.72 34.25
C ARG A 59 -15.91 -29.05 34.35
N ASN A 60 -16.55 -28.68 35.47
CA ASN A 60 -17.99 -28.91 35.66
C ASN A 60 -18.83 -28.05 34.71
N THR A 61 -18.44 -26.80 34.47
CA THR A 61 -19.10 -25.92 33.50
C THR A 61 -19.03 -26.51 32.08
N ILE A 62 -17.83 -26.93 31.63
CA ILE A 62 -17.64 -27.61 30.33
C ILE A 62 -18.50 -28.88 30.24
N ASN A 63 -18.45 -29.73 31.27
CA ASN A 63 -19.26 -30.95 31.33
C ASN A 63 -20.77 -30.65 31.32
N GLY A 64 -21.19 -29.50 31.85
CA GLY A 64 -22.57 -29.03 31.79
C GLY A 64 -23.08 -28.81 30.37
N PHE A 65 -22.19 -28.46 29.44
CA PHE A 65 -22.53 -28.29 28.02
C PHE A 65 -22.62 -29.63 27.27
N THR A 66 -21.83 -30.63 27.69
CA THR A 66 -21.68 -31.92 26.99
C THR A 66 -22.54 -33.06 27.53
N ASN A 67 -23.04 -32.98 28.77
CA ASN A 67 -23.75 -34.09 29.42
C ASN A 67 -25.28 -34.03 29.20
N LEU A 68 -25.81 -34.93 28.36
CA LEU A 68 -27.22 -34.97 27.93
C LEU A 68 -28.26 -35.03 29.08
N ASN A 69 -27.91 -35.63 30.23
CA ASN A 69 -28.85 -35.82 31.35
C ASN A 69 -28.91 -34.64 32.35
N ALA A 70 -27.96 -33.69 32.30
CA ALA A 70 -27.95 -32.52 33.17
C ALA A 70 -28.77 -31.34 32.60
N ARG A 71 -29.07 -31.36 31.29
CA ARG A 71 -29.79 -30.31 30.54
C ARG A 71 -31.20 -30.03 31.08
N ALA A 72 -31.86 -30.99 31.73
CA ALA A 72 -33.19 -30.81 32.30
C ALA A 72 -33.25 -30.00 33.62
N LYS A 73 -32.11 -29.56 34.18
CA LYS A 73 -32.06 -28.80 35.45
C LYS A 73 -31.41 -27.42 35.36
N SER A 74 -30.68 -27.09 34.30
CA SER A 74 -30.21 -25.73 34.05
C SER A 74 -31.19 -25.04 33.10
N LYS A 75 -31.47 -23.74 33.32
CA LYS A 75 -32.31 -22.91 32.43
C LYS A 75 -31.62 -22.60 31.07
N LEU A 76 -30.83 -23.54 30.56
CA LEU A 76 -30.01 -23.42 29.37
C LEU A 76 -30.54 -24.43 28.34
N ASP A 77 -31.82 -24.28 27.99
CA ASP A 77 -32.43 -25.04 26.92
C ASP A 77 -32.15 -24.35 25.58
N GLU A 78 -31.75 -25.19 24.61
CA GLU A 78 -31.50 -24.90 23.18
C GLU A 78 -30.13 -24.31 22.82
N PHE A 79 -29.13 -25.20 22.74
CA PHE A 79 -27.86 -24.93 22.05
C PHE A 79 -27.51 -26.10 21.13
N GLU A 80 -27.14 -25.78 19.87
CA GLU A 80 -26.52 -26.71 18.93
C GLU A 80 -25.29 -27.36 19.57
N THR A 81 -25.05 -28.64 19.32
CA THR A 81 -24.03 -29.44 20.01
C THR A 81 -22.63 -28.86 19.81
N PRO A 82 -21.95 -28.35 20.86
CA PRO A 82 -20.58 -27.87 20.71
C PRO A 82 -19.62 -29.06 20.65
N GLU A 83 -18.91 -29.23 19.54
CA GLU A 83 -18.01 -30.37 19.32
C GLU A 83 -16.52 -30.01 19.50
N TYR A 84 -16.14 -28.73 19.35
CA TYR A 84 -14.75 -28.28 19.36
C TYR A 84 -14.56 -26.88 19.97
N PHE A 85 -13.41 -26.64 20.60
CA PHE A 85 -12.93 -25.32 20.98
C PHE A 85 -12.04 -24.73 19.89
N GLU A 86 -12.10 -23.41 19.71
CA GLU A 86 -11.06 -22.66 19.01
C GLU A 86 -9.92 -22.34 20.00
N LYS A 87 -8.70 -22.77 19.67
CA LYS A 87 -7.48 -22.56 20.42
C LYS A 87 -6.71 -21.38 19.82
N ILE A 88 -6.49 -20.37 20.65
CA ILE A 88 -5.62 -19.23 20.36
C ILE A 88 -4.42 -19.31 21.30
N GLY A 89 -3.23 -19.56 20.76
CA GLY A 89 -2.00 -19.64 21.53
C GLY A 89 -1.20 -18.36 21.43
N TYR A 90 -0.95 -17.70 22.56
CA TYR A 90 -0.01 -16.58 22.65
C TYR A 90 1.32 -17.10 23.19
N LYS A 91 2.33 -17.18 22.33
CA LYS A 91 3.69 -17.62 22.70
C LYS A 91 4.16 -16.77 23.89
N ASP A 92 4.56 -17.44 24.98
CA ASP A 92 5.11 -16.84 26.20
C ASP A 92 4.15 -15.98 27.07
N LYS A 93 2.82 -16.05 26.87
CA LYS A 93 1.83 -15.29 27.70
C LYS A 93 0.67 -16.12 28.24
N PHE A 94 -0.15 -16.73 27.37
CA PHE A 94 -1.27 -17.59 27.78
C PHE A 94 -1.81 -18.44 26.63
N HIS A 95 -2.53 -19.52 26.97
CA HIS A 95 -3.37 -20.27 26.04
C HIS A 95 -4.83 -19.90 26.26
N GLN A 96 -5.54 -19.52 25.19
CA GLN A 96 -6.99 -19.28 25.21
C GLN A 96 -7.72 -20.38 24.44
N TYR A 97 -8.86 -20.81 24.98
CA TYR A 97 -9.80 -21.74 24.38
C TYR A 97 -11.18 -21.09 24.37
N SER A 98 -11.78 -20.97 23.19
CA SER A 98 -13.10 -20.37 22.99
C SER A 98 -14.08 -21.42 22.48
N LEU A 99 -15.16 -21.67 23.21
CA LEU A 99 -16.25 -22.55 22.80
C LEU A 99 -17.41 -21.71 22.30
N TYR A 100 -17.82 -21.91 21.06
CA TYR A 100 -19.02 -21.29 20.54
C TYR A 100 -20.25 -21.99 21.10
N LEU A 101 -21.12 -21.24 21.77
CA LEU A 101 -22.32 -21.77 22.41
C LEU A 101 -23.59 -21.37 21.67
N ASN A 102 -23.65 -20.15 21.14
CA ASN A 102 -24.84 -19.67 20.44
C ASN A 102 -24.50 -18.77 19.25
N GLY A 103 -25.23 -18.98 18.16
CA GLY A 103 -25.24 -18.10 17.01
C GLY A 103 -26.43 -17.16 16.96
N TYR A 104 -26.28 -16.12 16.16
CA TYR A 104 -27.35 -15.15 15.96
C TYR A 104 -28.56 -15.81 15.30
N SER A 105 -29.73 -15.67 15.93
CA SER A 105 -31.04 -15.96 15.34
C SER A 105 -32.02 -14.82 15.63
N ILE A 106 -33.17 -14.81 14.96
CA ILE A 106 -34.23 -13.81 15.22
C ILE A 106 -34.76 -13.94 16.67
N GLU A 107 -34.80 -15.17 17.19
CA GLU A 107 -35.26 -15.49 18.54
C GLU A 107 -34.18 -15.22 19.59
N GLN A 108 -32.90 -15.37 19.21
CA GLN A 108 -31.73 -15.11 20.05
C GLN A 108 -30.74 -14.20 19.29
N PRO A 109 -30.95 -12.87 19.29
CA PRO A 109 -30.19 -11.93 18.47
C PRO A 109 -28.83 -11.60 19.09
N TYR A 110 -28.04 -12.61 19.45
CA TYR A 110 -26.70 -12.47 20.02
C TYR A 110 -25.82 -13.69 19.74
N PHE A 111 -24.51 -13.49 19.74
CA PHE A 111 -23.52 -14.57 19.77
C PHE A 111 -23.05 -14.79 21.20
N LEU A 112 -22.81 -16.04 21.60
CA LEU A 112 -22.33 -16.40 22.94
C LEU A 112 -21.15 -17.36 22.86
N TYR A 113 -20.09 -17.06 23.61
CA TYR A 113 -18.89 -17.87 23.73
C TYR A 113 -18.58 -18.16 25.19
N TYR A 114 -18.05 -19.36 25.48
CA TYR A 114 -17.37 -19.66 26.74
C TYR A 114 -15.86 -19.62 26.52
N ILE A 115 -15.16 -18.78 27.27
CA ILE A 115 -13.72 -18.57 27.11
C ILE A 115 -12.99 -19.10 28.33
N ILE A 116 -11.88 -19.79 28.08
CA ILE A 116 -10.95 -20.28 29.10
C ILE A 116 -9.56 -19.77 28.76
N THR A 117 -8.85 -19.20 29.73
CA THR A 117 -7.44 -18.81 29.58
C THR A 117 -6.57 -19.50 30.62
N ILE A 118 -5.40 -19.98 30.20
CA ILE A 118 -4.36 -20.56 31.05
C ILE A 118 -3.09 -19.72 30.87
N ASP A 119 -2.67 -19.00 31.89
CA ASP A 119 -1.46 -18.15 31.83
C ASP A 119 -0.15 -18.93 32.00
N THR A 120 1.00 -18.26 31.88
CA THR A 120 2.34 -18.85 32.08
C THR A 120 2.56 -19.44 33.47
N ASP A 121 1.84 -18.96 34.48
CA ASP A 121 1.88 -19.47 35.86
C ASP A 121 0.90 -20.63 36.08
N LEU A 122 0.29 -21.14 34.99
CA LEU A 122 -0.74 -22.18 35.00
C LEU A 122 -2.01 -21.78 35.77
N LYS A 123 -2.30 -20.47 35.91
CA LYS A 123 -3.57 -20.01 36.48
C LYS A 123 -4.64 -20.06 35.41
N GLU A 124 -5.75 -20.69 35.75
CA GLU A 124 -6.90 -20.90 34.88
C GLU A 124 -8.00 -19.88 35.22
N LYS A 125 -8.59 -19.29 34.18
CA LYS A 125 -9.70 -18.34 34.29
C LYS A 125 -10.74 -18.66 33.23
N SER A 126 -12.03 -18.44 33.53
CA SER A 126 -13.12 -18.74 32.61
C SER A 126 -14.38 -17.89 32.85
N GLY A 127 -15.22 -17.82 31.82
CA GLY A 127 -16.43 -17.00 31.80
C GLY A 127 -16.99 -16.88 30.39
N PHE A 128 -18.07 -16.10 30.24
CA PHE A 128 -18.80 -15.98 28.99
C PHE A 128 -18.62 -14.61 28.35
N VAL A 129 -18.66 -14.58 27.02
CA VAL A 129 -18.69 -13.35 26.23
C VAL A 129 -19.91 -13.37 25.33
N LYS A 130 -20.73 -12.33 25.43
CA LYS A 130 -21.94 -12.15 24.63
C LYS A 130 -21.80 -10.92 23.73
N TYR A 131 -22.07 -11.11 22.44
CA TYR A 131 -22.10 -10.03 21.44
C TYR A 131 -23.53 -9.83 20.95
N THR A 132 -24.11 -8.67 21.23
CA THR A 132 -25.46 -8.30 20.78
C THR A 132 -25.35 -7.21 19.70
N PRO A 133 -25.46 -7.54 18.41
CA PRO A 133 -25.31 -6.56 17.34
C PRO A 133 -26.48 -5.57 17.31
N ASN A 134 -26.21 -4.33 16.90
CA ASN A 134 -27.24 -3.30 16.72
C ASN A 134 -28.16 -3.56 15.52
N GLN A 135 -27.75 -4.46 14.61
CA GLN A 135 -28.46 -4.84 13.40
C GLN A 135 -28.35 -6.35 13.19
N GLN A 136 -29.25 -6.92 12.40
CA GLN A 136 -29.20 -8.33 12.05
C GLN A 136 -27.93 -8.63 11.24
N ILE A 137 -27.12 -9.56 11.73
CA ILE A 137 -25.90 -10.04 11.06
C ILE A 137 -25.86 -11.57 11.10
N SER A 138 -25.41 -12.20 10.02
CA SER A 138 -25.34 -13.66 9.89
C SER A 138 -24.04 -14.26 10.41
N MET A 139 -23.02 -13.42 10.67
CA MET A 139 -21.71 -13.84 11.14
C MET A 139 -21.09 -12.74 12.00
N LEU A 140 -20.38 -13.14 13.05
CA LEU A 140 -19.64 -12.22 13.92
C LEU A 140 -18.28 -11.88 13.30
N ASP A 141 -18.13 -10.64 12.79
CA ASP A 141 -16.84 -10.04 12.44
C ASP A 141 -16.54 -8.92 13.44
N ILE A 142 -15.71 -9.20 14.45
CA ILE A 142 -15.39 -8.25 15.53
C ILE A 142 -14.81 -6.94 14.97
N THR A 143 -14.10 -6.97 13.84
CA THR A 143 -13.46 -5.77 13.26
C THR A 143 -14.46 -4.80 12.64
N LYS A 144 -15.67 -5.28 12.34
CA LYS A 144 -16.78 -4.49 11.77
C LYS A 144 -18.00 -4.48 12.69
N PHE A 145 -17.88 -5.06 13.87
CA PHE A 145 -18.99 -5.25 14.79
C PHE A 145 -19.43 -3.93 15.40
N SER A 146 -20.73 -3.65 15.30
CA SER A 146 -21.39 -2.54 15.98
C SER A 146 -22.50 -3.11 16.85
N GLY A 147 -22.42 -2.91 18.16
CA GLY A 147 -23.29 -3.60 19.11
C GLY A 147 -22.80 -3.51 20.55
N LYS A 148 -23.41 -4.30 21.43
CA LYS A 148 -23.03 -4.42 22.83
C LYS A 148 -22.19 -5.68 23.05
N LEU A 149 -21.10 -5.56 23.80
CA LEU A 149 -20.30 -6.66 24.33
C LEU A 149 -20.57 -6.77 25.84
N GLU A 150 -20.82 -7.97 26.33
CA GLU A 150 -21.04 -8.25 27.77
C GLU A 150 -20.16 -9.43 28.20
N LEU A 151 -19.46 -9.28 29.32
CA LEU A 151 -18.64 -10.31 29.95
C LEU A 151 -19.35 -10.84 31.19
N PHE A 152 -19.38 -12.16 31.35
CA PHE A 152 -20.01 -12.83 32.49
C PHE A 152 -19.00 -13.78 33.16
N ASN A 153 -19.15 -13.98 34.46
CA ASN A 153 -18.44 -15.06 35.17
C ASN A 153 -19.10 -16.44 34.87
N ASP A 154 -18.51 -17.53 35.39
CA ASP A 154 -19.06 -18.89 35.24
C ASP A 154 -20.50 -19.06 35.78
N ASP A 155 -20.96 -18.16 36.65
CA ASP A 155 -22.30 -18.15 37.24
C ASP A 155 -23.30 -17.27 36.44
N MET A 156 -22.90 -16.78 35.26
CA MET A 156 -23.67 -15.90 34.37
C MET A 156 -24.01 -14.53 34.98
N GLU A 157 -23.19 -14.04 35.91
CA GLU A 157 -23.30 -12.69 36.46
C GLU A 157 -22.44 -11.72 35.64
N ILE A 158 -23.02 -10.60 35.21
CA ILE A 158 -22.34 -9.58 34.42
C ILE A 158 -21.16 -9.00 35.22
N GLN A 159 -19.96 -9.08 34.64
CA GLN A 159 -18.73 -8.51 35.19
C GLN A 159 -18.38 -7.19 34.51
N ALA A 160 -18.64 -7.08 33.20
CA ALA A 160 -18.38 -5.87 32.43
C ALA A 160 -19.27 -5.81 31.19
N HIS A 161 -19.43 -4.60 30.64
CA HIS A 161 -20.03 -4.41 29.32
C HIS A 161 -19.40 -3.23 28.60
N ALA A 162 -19.44 -3.24 27.26
CA ALA A 162 -18.97 -2.17 26.40
C ALA A 162 -19.90 -2.01 25.20
N SER A 163 -19.93 -0.81 24.62
CA SER A 163 -20.56 -0.57 23.32
C SER A 163 -19.47 -0.52 22.26
N LEU A 164 -19.67 -1.16 21.12
CA LEU A 164 -18.78 -1.13 19.98
C LEU A 164 -19.44 -0.44 18.77
N SER A 165 -18.63 0.30 18.02
CA SER A 165 -18.94 0.83 16.70
C SER A 165 -17.79 0.49 15.76
N SER A 166 -18.06 -0.30 14.72
CA SER A 166 -17.07 -0.76 13.74
C SER A 166 -15.82 -1.34 14.40
N GLY A 167 -16.03 -2.22 15.39
CA GLY A 167 -14.96 -2.89 16.14
C GLY A 167 -14.23 -2.03 17.18
N GLN A 168 -14.65 -0.78 17.40
CA GLN A 168 -14.06 0.12 18.39
C GLN A 168 -15.00 0.38 19.56
N ILE A 169 -14.47 0.45 20.78
CA ILE A 169 -15.25 0.76 21.99
C ILE A 169 -15.73 2.23 21.95
N VAL A 170 -16.99 2.48 22.31
CA VAL A 170 -17.63 3.80 22.31
C VAL A 170 -18.04 4.18 23.74
N GLY A 171 -17.41 5.23 24.30
CA GLY A 171 -17.56 5.77 25.66
C GLY A 171 -16.72 5.00 26.70
N THR A 172 -15.94 5.57 27.63
CA THR A 172 -15.79 6.91 28.23
C THR A 172 -14.37 7.44 28.06
N THR A 173 -14.23 8.68 27.58
CA THR A 173 -12.95 9.36 27.37
C THR A 173 -12.67 10.31 28.53
N THR A 174 -11.61 10.08 29.30
CA THR A 174 -11.04 11.09 30.20
C THR A 174 -10.00 11.88 29.43
N CYS A 175 -10.16 13.19 29.36
CA CYS A 175 -9.21 14.07 28.72
C CYS A 175 -8.58 14.99 29.77
N ILE A 176 -7.26 15.16 29.72
CA ILE A 176 -6.57 16.23 30.44
C ILE A 176 -6.21 17.31 29.44
N ASP A 177 -6.72 18.52 29.69
CA ASP A 177 -6.32 19.71 28.96
C ASP A 177 -5.04 20.27 29.59
N SER A 178 -3.92 20.07 28.90
CA SER A 178 -2.67 20.76 29.21
C SER A 178 -2.69 22.11 28.51
N VAL A 179 -2.91 23.18 29.29
CA VAL A 179 -2.86 24.55 28.77
C VAL A 179 -1.42 25.06 28.87
N ILE A 180 -0.73 25.11 27.74
CA ILE A 180 0.60 25.71 27.63
C ILE A 180 0.41 27.17 27.23
N ALA A 181 0.65 28.07 28.19
CA ALA A 181 0.68 29.51 27.94
C ALA A 181 2.11 29.94 27.61
N SER A 182 2.33 30.46 26.40
CA SER A 182 3.59 31.07 26.01
C SER A 182 3.44 32.58 25.96
N VAL A 183 4.40 33.28 26.55
CA VAL A 183 4.43 34.74 26.62
C VAL A 183 5.29 35.25 25.47
N HIS A 184 4.72 36.06 24.58
CA HIS A 184 5.47 36.72 23.52
C HIS A 184 5.67 38.17 23.91
N ASN A 185 6.92 38.56 24.16
CA ASN A 185 7.30 39.92 24.53
C ASN A 185 7.40 40.83 23.28
N CYS A 186 7.31 42.14 23.49
CA CYS A 186 7.22 43.11 22.38
C CYS A 186 8.40 43.02 21.40
N THR A 187 8.11 43.05 20.09
CA THR A 187 9.15 42.90 19.05
C THR A 187 9.90 44.19 18.74
N ASN A 188 9.34 45.35 19.12
CA ASN A 188 9.88 46.67 18.78
C ASN A 188 10.71 47.35 19.90
N GLY A 189 11.24 46.55 20.84
CA GLY A 189 12.23 46.98 21.84
C GLY A 189 11.72 46.98 23.29
N GLY A 190 12.55 46.49 24.22
CA GLY A 190 12.35 46.60 25.68
C GLY A 190 11.97 45.31 26.42
N GLU A 191 11.81 44.17 25.73
CA GLU A 191 11.42 42.87 26.32
C GLU A 191 10.16 42.93 27.22
N HIS A 192 9.27 43.88 26.95
CA HIS A 192 8.08 44.10 27.76
C HIS A 192 7.09 42.94 27.63
N ALA A 193 6.65 42.42 28.78
CA ALA A 193 5.65 41.37 28.85
C ALA A 193 4.25 41.90 28.54
N PRO A 194 3.30 41.04 28.13
CA PRO A 194 1.91 41.43 27.93
C PRO A 194 1.33 42.07 29.21
N GLY A 195 0.85 43.31 29.09
CA GLY A 195 0.33 44.11 30.21
C GLY A 195 1.29 45.16 30.77
N GLU A 196 2.55 45.19 30.36
CA GLU A 196 3.46 46.29 30.68
C GLU A 196 3.21 47.51 29.77
N SER A 197 3.29 48.72 30.32
CA SER A 197 3.13 49.95 29.54
C SER A 197 4.41 50.21 28.75
N CYS A 198 4.33 50.14 27.43
CA CYS A 198 5.42 50.60 26.57
C CYS A 198 5.66 52.10 26.78
N SER A 199 6.92 52.53 26.63
CA SER A 199 7.26 53.97 26.68
C SER A 199 6.47 54.75 25.62
N PRO A 200 6.17 56.06 25.85
CA PRO A 200 5.34 56.85 24.94
C PRO A 200 5.86 56.82 23.49
N GLY A 201 5.03 56.32 22.56
CA GLY A 201 5.36 56.23 21.14
C GLY A 201 5.45 54.81 20.55
N TYR A 202 5.41 53.76 21.39
CA TYR A 202 5.38 52.37 20.95
C TYR A 202 4.02 51.71 21.20
N VAL A 203 3.56 50.89 20.25
CA VAL A 203 2.35 50.06 20.41
C VAL A 203 2.75 48.75 21.07
N ASN A 204 2.12 48.39 22.19
CA ASN A 204 2.33 47.10 22.84
C ASN A 204 1.75 45.99 21.95
N ASP A 205 2.64 45.19 21.35
CA ASP A 205 2.32 44.04 20.52
C ASP A 205 2.60 42.71 21.23
N ALA A 206 2.87 42.73 22.54
CA ALA A 206 3.05 41.53 23.34
C ALA A 206 1.70 40.82 23.58
N TYR A 207 1.69 39.50 23.43
CA TYR A 207 0.49 38.68 23.61
C TYR A 207 0.81 37.35 24.26
N PHE A 208 -0.21 36.76 24.90
CA PHE A 208 -0.15 35.36 25.30
C PHE A 208 -0.66 34.51 24.14
N SER A 209 0.06 33.44 23.80
CA SER A 209 -0.49 32.36 22.99
C SER A 209 -0.78 31.17 23.89
N PHE A 210 -2.01 30.68 23.85
CA PHE A 210 -2.41 29.48 24.57
C PHE A 210 -2.50 28.32 23.58
N THR A 211 -1.72 27.28 23.83
CA THR A 211 -1.90 25.99 23.16
C THR A 211 -2.59 25.07 24.13
N ILE A 212 -3.82 24.69 23.82
CA ILE A 212 -4.56 23.70 24.59
C ILE A 212 -4.25 22.36 23.93
N VAL A 213 -3.49 21.54 24.64
CA VAL A 213 -3.25 20.15 24.24
C VAL A 213 -4.21 19.30 25.05
N THR A 214 -5.24 18.80 24.37
CA THR A 214 -6.20 17.88 24.96
C THR A 214 -5.68 16.46 24.79
N ASP A 215 -5.09 15.90 25.83
CA ASP A 215 -4.67 14.51 25.87
C ASP A 215 -5.84 13.67 26.35
N CYS A 216 -6.49 12.98 25.42
CA CYS A 216 -7.59 12.07 25.71
C CYS A 216 -7.08 10.63 25.82
N TRP A 217 -7.35 9.98 26.94
CA TRP A 217 -7.18 8.53 27.09
C TRP A 217 -8.43 7.87 27.66
N THR A 218 -8.62 6.63 27.27
CA THR A 218 -9.60 5.72 27.86
C THR A 218 -8.91 4.96 28.99
N GLU A 219 -9.16 5.32 30.25
CA GLU A 219 -8.83 4.47 31.39
C GLU A 219 -9.89 3.37 31.48
N PHE A 220 -9.55 2.16 31.04
CA PHE A 220 -10.22 0.94 31.49
C PHE A 220 -9.28 0.29 32.51
N ASP A 221 -9.58 0.47 33.79
CA ASP A 221 -8.79 -0.10 34.88
C ASP A 221 -9.07 -1.62 34.98
N TYR A 222 -8.09 -2.43 34.60
CA TYR A 222 -8.09 -3.89 34.72
C TYR A 222 -7.41 -4.39 36.00
N SER A 223 -7.14 -3.53 36.99
CA SER A 223 -6.30 -3.87 38.14
C SER A 223 -7.09 -4.15 39.42
N THR A 224 -7.79 -5.30 39.48
CA THR A 224 -7.88 -6.03 40.77
C THR A 224 -7.69 -7.54 40.59
N PRO A 225 -7.02 -8.24 41.53
CA PRO A 225 -6.37 -9.52 41.26
C PRO A 225 -7.27 -10.77 41.20
N ASP A 226 -8.60 -10.64 41.41
CA ASP A 226 -9.46 -11.79 41.70
C ASP A 226 -10.62 -12.04 40.70
N ASN A 227 -10.88 -11.16 39.73
CA ASN A 227 -12.03 -11.32 38.82
C ASN A 227 -11.61 -11.37 37.33
N PHE A 228 -11.95 -12.48 36.66
CA PHE A 228 -12.05 -12.67 35.21
C PHE A 228 -11.10 -11.83 34.32
N ILE A 229 -9.85 -12.29 34.18
CA ILE A 229 -8.95 -11.84 33.11
C ILE A 229 -8.93 -12.93 32.05
N GLY A 230 -9.48 -12.63 30.87
CA GLY A 230 -9.55 -13.58 29.77
C GLY A 230 -10.69 -13.33 28.78
N GLY A 231 -11.38 -12.19 28.84
CA GLY A 231 -12.20 -11.70 27.74
C GLY A 231 -11.32 -11.08 26.65
N GLY A 232 -10.54 -11.92 25.95
CA GLY A 232 -9.89 -11.56 24.70
C GLY A 232 -10.93 -11.37 23.60
N GLY A 233 -11.67 -10.27 23.69
CA GLY A 233 -12.57 -9.76 22.66
C GLY A 233 -12.34 -8.26 22.53
N GLY A 234 -11.23 -7.89 21.87
CA GLY A 234 -10.98 -6.53 21.36
C GLY A 234 -10.76 -5.44 22.41
N GLY A 235 -9.52 -5.26 22.90
CA GLY A 235 -9.19 -4.12 23.75
C GLY A 235 -7.72 -3.96 24.12
N GLY A 236 -6.93 -5.03 24.08
CA GLY A 236 -5.47 -4.93 23.90
C GLY A 236 -5.18 -5.22 22.44
N GLY A 237 -5.09 -4.18 21.60
CA GLY A 237 -4.82 -4.37 20.18
C GLY A 237 -3.56 -5.21 20.03
N MET A 238 -3.67 -6.39 19.38
CA MET A 238 -2.47 -7.04 18.85
C MET A 238 -1.75 -5.99 18.03
N SER A 239 -0.47 -5.80 18.33
CA SER A 239 0.36 -4.94 17.50
C SER A 239 0.28 -5.46 16.06
N ARG A 240 0.37 -4.55 15.09
CA ARG A 240 0.30 -4.94 13.67
C ARG A 240 1.40 -5.94 13.31
N VAL A 241 2.52 -5.89 14.02
CA VAL A 241 3.61 -6.89 13.96
C VAL A 241 3.13 -8.26 14.42
N GLU A 242 2.43 -8.37 15.54
CA GLU A 242 1.90 -9.66 16.03
C GLU A 242 0.88 -10.26 15.05
N ILE A 243 0.00 -9.42 14.46
CA ILE A 243 -0.95 -9.88 13.42
C ILE A 243 -0.18 -10.35 12.17
N PHE A 244 0.84 -9.62 11.76
CA PHE A 244 1.69 -9.97 10.64
C PHE A 244 2.39 -11.32 10.85
N GLU A 245 3.08 -11.48 11.97
CA GLU A 245 3.78 -12.72 12.31
C GLU A 245 2.84 -13.93 12.35
N SER A 246 1.61 -13.76 12.86
CA SER A 246 0.62 -14.86 12.91
C SER A 246 0.14 -15.34 11.53
N LYS A 247 0.34 -14.53 10.48
CA LYS A 247 -0.07 -14.84 9.10
C LYS A 247 1.06 -15.37 8.23
N LEU A 248 2.30 -15.41 8.74
CA LEU A 248 3.43 -15.90 7.97
C LEU A 248 3.34 -17.41 7.76
N THR A 249 3.63 -17.84 6.55
CA THR A 249 3.95 -19.25 6.29
C THR A 249 5.34 -19.58 6.85
N PRO A 250 5.67 -20.86 7.10
CA PRO A 250 7.00 -21.26 7.55
C PRO A 250 8.14 -20.80 6.62
N GLN A 251 7.89 -20.74 5.30
CA GLN A 251 8.89 -20.29 4.33
C GLN A 251 9.13 -18.78 4.41
N GLN A 252 8.06 -17.99 4.56
CA GLN A 252 8.14 -16.55 4.77
C GLN A 252 8.85 -16.21 6.09
N GLU A 253 8.59 -16.97 7.15
CA GLU A 253 9.28 -16.81 8.44
C GLU A 253 10.79 -17.08 8.32
N ILE A 254 11.18 -18.17 7.64
CA ILE A 254 12.58 -18.48 7.36
C ILE A 254 13.25 -17.37 6.54
N PHE A 255 12.57 -16.87 5.51
CA PHE A 255 13.06 -15.78 4.69
C PHE A 255 13.33 -14.53 5.52
N LEU A 256 12.37 -14.09 6.35
CA LEU A 256 12.52 -12.91 7.20
C LEU A 256 13.63 -13.08 8.25
N ASN A 257 13.75 -14.26 8.84
CA ASN A 257 14.81 -14.55 9.82
C ASN A 257 16.20 -14.62 9.17
N THR A 258 16.28 -14.86 7.86
CA THR A 258 17.52 -14.82 7.07
C THR A 258 17.85 -13.40 6.59
N ASN A 259 16.83 -12.54 6.41
CA ASN A 259 16.96 -11.16 5.92
C ASN A 259 16.53 -10.15 6.99
N ILE A 260 17.34 -10.04 8.05
CA ILE A 260 16.98 -9.29 9.26
C ILE A 260 16.71 -7.81 9.02
N ASP A 261 17.45 -7.17 8.10
CA ASP A 261 17.26 -5.76 7.77
C ASP A 261 15.89 -5.54 7.11
N ALA A 262 15.51 -6.44 6.20
CA ALA A 262 14.20 -6.40 5.58
C ALA A 262 13.07 -6.63 6.58
N LYS A 263 13.25 -7.57 7.51
CA LYS A 263 12.32 -7.82 8.61
C LYS A 263 12.10 -6.56 9.45
N ASN A 264 13.18 -5.89 9.86
CA ASN A 264 13.12 -4.69 10.69
C ASN A 264 12.43 -3.53 9.95
N ALA A 265 12.72 -3.33 8.67
CA ALA A 265 12.08 -2.31 7.86
C ALA A 265 10.57 -2.57 7.70
N ILE A 266 10.17 -3.81 7.44
CA ILE A 266 8.75 -4.21 7.37
C ILE A 266 8.05 -3.97 8.71
N TYR A 267 8.70 -4.28 9.83
CA TYR A 267 8.13 -4.06 11.17
C TYR A 267 7.91 -2.59 11.45
N LYS A 268 8.88 -1.75 11.08
CA LYS A 268 8.74 -0.29 11.19
C LYS A 268 7.64 0.25 10.26
N ALA A 269 7.53 -0.25 9.04
CA ALA A 269 6.47 0.14 8.10
C ALA A 269 5.07 -0.23 8.60
N LEU A 270 4.93 -1.35 9.31
CA LEU A 270 3.66 -1.79 9.91
C LEU A 270 3.11 -0.80 10.92
N GLU A 271 3.94 0.02 11.59
CA GLU A 271 3.45 1.08 12.48
C GLU A 271 2.64 2.15 11.74
N GLY A 272 2.99 2.45 10.47
CA GLY A 272 2.33 3.44 9.63
C GLY A 272 1.25 2.89 8.69
N TRP A 273 1.22 1.57 8.44
CA TRP A 273 0.25 0.95 7.55
C TRP A 273 -1.10 0.70 8.19
N SER A 274 -2.18 0.89 7.42
CA SER A 274 -3.53 0.53 7.85
C SER A 274 -3.81 -0.98 7.73
N TYR A 275 -3.04 -1.74 6.95
CA TYR A 275 -3.30 -3.15 6.64
C TYR A 275 -2.03 -4.01 6.66
N VAL A 276 -2.13 -5.22 7.22
CA VAL A 276 -1.05 -6.21 7.31
C VAL A 276 -0.75 -6.89 5.96
N ASN A 277 -1.70 -6.91 5.04
CA ASN A 277 -1.53 -7.60 3.76
C ASN A 277 -0.39 -7.01 2.92
N ALA A 278 -0.15 -5.69 3.00
CA ALA A 278 0.97 -5.03 2.34
C ALA A 278 2.33 -5.61 2.76
N ALA A 279 2.48 -5.91 4.06
CA ALA A 279 3.69 -6.51 4.61
C ALA A 279 3.88 -7.92 4.07
N LEU A 280 2.82 -8.72 4.01
CA LEU A 280 2.87 -10.06 3.44
C LEU A 280 3.29 -10.03 1.98
N SER A 281 2.72 -9.11 1.20
CA SER A 281 3.09 -8.87 -0.20
C SER A 281 4.57 -8.51 -0.37
N LEU A 282 5.15 -7.71 0.51
CA LEU A 282 6.59 -7.42 0.47
C LEU A 282 7.45 -8.66 0.74
N VAL A 283 7.03 -9.55 1.64
CA VAL A 283 7.74 -10.81 1.88
C VAL A 283 7.69 -11.69 0.65
N ASP A 284 6.52 -11.82 0.03
CA ASP A 284 6.34 -12.60 -1.20
C ASP A 284 7.22 -12.06 -2.33
N ILE A 285 7.26 -10.73 -2.50
CA ILE A 285 8.17 -10.07 -3.45
C ILE A 285 9.61 -10.42 -3.12
N GLY A 286 10.05 -10.30 -1.87
CA GLY A 286 11.43 -10.58 -1.49
C GLY A 286 11.85 -12.03 -1.69
N MET A 287 10.93 -12.97 -1.50
CA MET A 287 11.17 -14.39 -1.78
C MET A 287 11.36 -14.67 -3.27
N HIS A 288 10.84 -13.82 -4.15
CA HIS A 288 10.99 -13.93 -5.61
C HIS A 288 12.13 -13.06 -6.17
N ASP A 289 12.24 -11.81 -5.73
CA ASP A 289 13.25 -10.84 -6.14
C ASP A 289 13.65 -9.94 -4.94
N ILE A 290 14.76 -10.30 -4.30
CA ILE A 290 15.30 -9.55 -3.16
C ILE A 290 15.72 -8.12 -3.54
N ASN A 291 16.10 -7.86 -4.79
CA ASN A 291 16.50 -6.52 -5.23
C ASN A 291 15.29 -5.60 -5.29
N LEU A 292 14.15 -6.13 -5.73
CA LEU A 292 12.89 -5.41 -5.75
C LEU A 292 12.42 -5.06 -4.34
N LEU A 293 12.51 -6.01 -3.40
CA LEU A 293 12.21 -5.74 -2.00
C LEU A 293 13.12 -4.63 -1.44
N ASN A 294 14.43 -4.72 -1.67
CA ASN A 294 15.38 -3.71 -1.19
C ASN A 294 15.11 -2.33 -1.79
N LEU A 295 14.72 -2.26 -3.07
CA LEU A 295 14.32 -1.01 -3.72
C LEU A 295 13.13 -0.34 -3.00
N LEU A 296 12.10 -1.13 -2.65
CA LEU A 296 10.91 -0.64 -1.94
C LEU A 296 11.22 -0.26 -0.49
N ILE A 297 12.09 -1.02 0.18
CA ILE A 297 12.53 -0.72 1.55
C ILE A 297 13.34 0.57 1.61
N ASN A 298 14.30 0.74 0.71
CA ASN A 298 15.10 1.97 0.63
C ASN A 298 14.20 3.20 0.44
N HIS A 299 13.14 3.08 -0.38
CA HIS A 299 12.16 4.15 -0.54
C HIS A 299 11.35 4.44 0.74
N LEU A 300 11.04 3.43 1.55
CA LEU A 300 10.42 3.67 2.86
C LEU A 300 11.38 4.43 3.78
N GLU A 301 12.64 4.02 3.82
CA GLU A 301 13.67 4.59 4.69
C GLU A 301 14.01 6.03 4.35
N GLU A 302 14.24 6.32 3.07
CA GLU A 302 14.55 7.64 2.54
C GLU A 302 13.46 8.67 2.92
N TYR A 303 12.20 8.26 2.85
CA TYR A 303 11.04 9.08 3.20
C TYR A 303 10.61 8.90 4.66
N ASN A 304 11.48 8.36 5.51
CA ASN A 304 11.28 8.11 6.94
C ASN A 304 9.88 7.54 7.26
N TYR A 305 9.45 6.56 6.47
CA TYR A 305 8.20 5.82 6.66
C TYR A 305 6.95 6.74 6.68
N SER A 306 7.00 7.86 5.96
CA SER A 306 5.86 8.79 5.83
C SER A 306 4.59 8.10 5.32
N GLN A 307 3.42 8.70 5.58
CA GLN A 307 2.14 8.20 5.03
C GLN A 307 2.17 8.12 3.49
N LYS A 308 2.92 9.01 2.82
CA LYS A 308 3.02 9.00 1.35
C LYS A 308 3.82 7.79 0.86
N SER A 309 5.03 7.57 1.40
CA SER A 309 5.89 6.45 0.97
C SER A 309 5.28 5.10 1.33
N THR A 310 4.65 4.99 2.50
CA THR A 310 3.93 3.78 2.92
C THR A 310 2.74 3.46 2.02
N ARG A 311 1.95 4.45 1.58
CA ARG A 311 0.88 4.25 0.59
C ARG A 311 1.40 3.84 -0.78
N PHE A 312 2.48 4.49 -1.24
CA PHE A 312 3.12 4.15 -2.51
C PHE A 312 3.64 2.71 -2.51
N VAL A 313 4.38 2.29 -1.47
CA VAL A 313 4.92 0.93 -1.40
C VAL A 313 3.81 -0.13 -1.26
N ASN A 314 2.72 0.16 -0.54
CA ASN A 314 1.57 -0.73 -0.52
C ASN A 314 0.96 -0.93 -1.92
N TRP A 315 0.78 0.16 -2.68
CA TRP A 315 0.33 0.08 -4.07
C TRP A 315 1.33 -0.69 -4.94
N ALA A 316 2.63 -0.38 -4.83
CA ALA A 316 3.70 -1.01 -5.59
C ALA A 316 3.71 -2.52 -5.37
N ALA A 317 3.56 -2.96 -4.12
CA ALA A 317 3.53 -4.36 -3.76
C ALA A 317 2.35 -5.09 -4.45
N GLY A 318 1.15 -4.50 -4.44
CA GLY A 318 0.00 -5.04 -5.16
C GLY A 318 0.24 -5.08 -6.68
N TYR A 319 0.74 -3.99 -7.25
CA TYR A 319 1.04 -3.90 -8.68
C TYR A 319 2.04 -4.97 -9.14
N LEU A 320 3.10 -5.22 -8.37
CA LEU A 320 4.14 -6.20 -8.71
C LEU A 320 3.64 -7.65 -8.57
N ILE A 321 2.76 -7.93 -7.61
CA ILE A 321 2.09 -9.23 -7.50
C ILE A 321 1.20 -9.50 -8.72
N ASP A 322 0.44 -8.50 -9.15
CA ASP A 322 -0.45 -8.61 -10.30
C ASP A 322 0.32 -8.65 -11.64
N ASN A 323 1.58 -8.19 -11.65
CA ASN A 323 2.42 -8.10 -12.85
C ASN A 323 3.81 -8.74 -12.64
N PRO A 324 3.88 -10.07 -12.41
CA PRO A 324 5.12 -10.76 -12.02
C PRO A 324 6.21 -10.77 -13.11
N SER A 325 5.89 -10.36 -14.34
CA SER A 325 6.86 -10.22 -15.43
C SER A 325 7.65 -8.91 -15.41
N ILE A 326 7.25 -7.94 -14.58
CA ILE A 326 7.94 -6.65 -14.48
C ILE A 326 9.24 -6.84 -13.71
N THR A 327 10.36 -6.47 -14.33
CA THR A 327 11.67 -6.56 -13.68
C THR A 327 11.89 -5.40 -12.70
N THR A 328 12.82 -5.60 -11.77
CA THR A 328 13.28 -4.51 -10.87
C THR A 328 13.70 -3.27 -11.65
N ASP A 329 14.43 -3.43 -12.76
CA ASP A 329 14.90 -2.30 -13.56
C ASP A 329 13.75 -1.56 -14.25
N GLN A 330 12.74 -2.26 -14.76
CA GLN A 330 11.56 -1.64 -15.36
C GLN A 330 10.76 -0.87 -14.31
N PHE A 331 10.45 -1.50 -13.16
CA PHE A 331 9.72 -0.83 -12.09
C PHE A 331 10.46 0.42 -11.59
N ASN A 332 11.76 0.28 -11.37
CA ASN A 332 12.63 1.38 -10.99
C ASN A 332 12.65 2.49 -12.05
N ASN A 333 12.70 2.12 -13.34
CA ASN A 333 12.67 3.08 -14.45
C ASN A 333 11.38 3.90 -14.46
N TRP A 334 10.24 3.23 -14.30
CA TRP A 334 8.92 3.85 -14.48
C TRP A 334 8.47 4.69 -13.29
N PHE A 335 8.63 4.18 -12.07
CA PHE A 335 7.89 4.70 -10.90
C PHE A 335 8.78 5.32 -9.81
N MET A 336 10.09 5.08 -9.83
CA MET A 336 11.01 5.49 -8.76
C MET A 336 11.83 6.74 -9.09
N GLY A 337 11.27 7.63 -9.91
CA GLY A 337 11.93 8.88 -10.30
C GLY A 337 11.97 9.92 -9.18
N GLU A 338 13.15 10.52 -8.98
CA GLU A 338 13.38 11.67 -8.08
C GLU A 338 13.75 12.95 -8.84
N VAL A 339 13.55 14.10 -8.19
CA VAL A 339 13.81 15.43 -8.78
C VAL A 339 15.28 15.58 -9.18
N GLU A 340 15.55 15.89 -10.46
CA GLU A 340 16.92 15.95 -11.02
C GLU A 340 17.67 17.28 -10.76
N GLY A 341 17.09 18.18 -9.97
CA GLY A 341 17.61 19.53 -9.73
C GLY A 341 16.84 20.61 -10.48
N VAL A 342 17.46 21.78 -10.65
CA VAL A 342 16.82 22.96 -11.25
C VAL A 342 17.18 23.13 -12.73
N GLU A 343 16.21 23.50 -13.56
CA GLU A 343 16.40 23.68 -15.01
C GLU A 343 17.14 24.99 -15.34
N SER A 344 17.01 26.02 -14.51
CA SER A 344 17.57 27.34 -14.77
C SER A 344 17.75 28.16 -13.48
N THR A 345 18.52 29.24 -13.55
CA THR A 345 18.56 30.30 -12.52
C THR A 345 17.42 31.31 -12.68
N GLU A 346 16.79 31.34 -13.85
CA GLU A 346 15.66 32.20 -14.18
C GLU A 346 14.34 31.45 -13.95
N PRO A 347 13.25 32.15 -13.59
CA PRO A 347 11.94 31.53 -13.52
C PRO A 347 11.44 31.12 -14.92
N TYR A 348 10.64 30.07 -14.98
CA TYR A 348 9.91 29.72 -16.20
C TYR A 348 8.86 30.79 -16.51
N ILE A 349 8.69 31.13 -17.79
CA ILE A 349 7.70 32.08 -18.29
C ILE A 349 6.82 31.35 -19.31
N ASP A 350 5.57 31.08 -18.95
CA ASP A 350 4.62 30.28 -19.74
C ASP A 350 4.09 30.99 -21.00
N ASN A 351 3.77 32.27 -20.88
CA ASN A 351 2.96 33.03 -21.85
C ASN A 351 3.56 33.22 -23.25
N TYR A 352 4.84 32.91 -23.47
CA TYR A 352 5.46 33.01 -24.80
C TYR A 352 4.76 32.09 -25.80
N TRP A 353 4.45 30.87 -25.39
CA TRP A 353 3.90 29.81 -26.25
C TRP A 353 2.41 29.98 -26.57
N ASP A 354 1.72 30.85 -25.83
CA ASP A 354 0.30 31.16 -26.05
C ASP A 354 0.07 32.06 -27.27
N ASN A 355 1.13 32.60 -27.87
CA ASN A 355 1.01 33.46 -29.03
C ASN A 355 0.68 32.63 -30.30
N PRO A 356 -0.53 32.76 -30.87
CA PRO A 356 -0.94 31.98 -32.04
C PRO A 356 -0.19 32.38 -33.33
N SER A 357 0.59 33.46 -33.30
CA SER A 357 1.44 33.88 -34.42
C SER A 357 2.81 33.19 -34.43
N LEU A 358 3.13 32.36 -33.43
CA LEU A 358 4.36 31.59 -33.44
C LEU A 358 4.30 30.56 -34.56
N ASN A 359 5.30 30.60 -35.43
CA ASN A 359 5.48 29.63 -36.50
C ASN A 359 6.95 29.30 -36.63
N PHE A 360 7.27 28.01 -36.65
CA PHE A 360 8.63 27.51 -36.81
C PHE A 360 8.72 26.72 -38.12
N PRO A 361 9.87 26.79 -38.83
CA PRO A 361 10.09 25.96 -40.00
C PRO A 361 9.89 24.49 -39.65
N GLN A 362 9.07 23.81 -40.45
CA GLN A 362 8.85 22.37 -40.31
C GLN A 362 10.14 21.63 -40.59
N GLN A 363 10.42 20.62 -39.77
CA GLN A 363 11.59 19.76 -39.89
C GLN A 363 11.13 18.30 -39.74
N ASP A 364 11.82 17.39 -40.41
CA ASP A 364 11.55 15.96 -40.23
C ASP A 364 12.09 15.51 -38.87
N LEU A 365 11.45 14.49 -38.28
CA LEU A 365 12.02 13.79 -37.14
C LEU A 365 13.35 13.13 -37.57
N PRO A 366 14.37 13.12 -36.70
CA PRO A 366 15.61 12.41 -36.99
C PRO A 366 15.37 10.90 -37.08
N SER A 367 16.25 10.17 -37.78
CA SER A 367 16.18 8.70 -37.73
C SER A 367 16.48 8.18 -36.32
N LYS A 368 15.91 7.04 -35.95
CA LYS A 368 16.19 6.39 -34.66
C LYS A 368 17.69 6.21 -34.42
N SER A 369 18.43 5.78 -35.45
CA SER A 369 19.87 5.54 -35.32
C SER A 369 20.65 6.84 -35.09
N GLU A 370 20.38 7.90 -35.85
CA GLU A 370 21.11 9.17 -35.71
C GLU A 370 20.82 9.82 -34.36
N PHE A 371 19.56 9.81 -33.94
CA PHE A 371 19.15 10.38 -32.67
C PHE A 371 19.77 9.63 -31.47
N LEU A 372 19.72 8.29 -31.46
CA LEU A 372 20.31 7.50 -30.38
C LEU A 372 21.83 7.61 -30.32
N ASN A 373 22.51 7.71 -31.46
CA ASN A 373 23.95 7.93 -31.52
C ASN A 373 24.34 9.32 -30.98
N ALA A 374 23.46 10.32 -31.14
CA ALA A 374 23.67 11.67 -30.65
C ALA A 374 23.24 11.88 -29.18
N TYR A 375 22.41 10.99 -28.62
CA TYR A 375 21.84 11.17 -27.31
C TYR A 375 22.85 10.85 -26.19
N PRO A 376 23.14 11.81 -25.29
CA PRO A 376 24.20 11.66 -24.30
C PRO A 376 23.71 10.89 -23.06
N THR A 377 23.70 9.55 -23.10
CA THR A 377 23.11 8.69 -22.04
C THR A 377 23.93 8.59 -20.76
N SER A 378 25.27 8.49 -20.84
CA SER A 378 26.13 8.15 -19.69
C SER A 378 27.11 9.26 -19.28
N ILE A 379 26.85 10.51 -19.68
CA ILE A 379 27.68 11.66 -19.33
C ILE A 379 27.16 12.37 -18.08
N SER A 380 28.06 12.85 -17.21
CA SER A 380 27.67 13.68 -16.07
C SER A 380 27.19 15.07 -16.52
N ALA A 381 26.42 15.75 -15.67
CA ALA A 381 25.96 17.11 -15.96
C ALA A 381 27.13 18.08 -16.23
N TYR A 382 28.20 17.99 -15.43
CA TYR A 382 29.43 18.77 -15.64
C TYR A 382 30.04 18.52 -17.00
N ASN A 383 30.30 17.26 -17.36
CA ASN A 383 30.98 16.92 -18.60
C ASN A 383 30.14 17.34 -19.81
N LEU A 384 28.82 17.15 -19.77
CA LEU A 384 27.89 17.59 -20.81
C LEU A 384 27.92 19.10 -21.00
N CYS A 385 27.75 19.86 -19.91
CA CYS A 385 27.71 21.32 -19.98
C CYS A 385 29.08 21.90 -20.37
N ASN A 386 30.18 21.28 -19.94
CA ASN A 386 31.54 21.65 -20.30
C ASN A 386 31.85 21.37 -21.77
N GLU A 387 31.41 20.24 -22.31
CA GLU A 387 31.56 19.90 -23.73
C GLU A 387 30.78 20.88 -24.63
N ILE A 388 29.56 21.25 -24.23
CA ILE A 388 28.75 22.25 -24.96
C ILE A 388 29.36 23.66 -24.83
N GLY A 389 29.82 24.03 -23.63
CA GLY A 389 30.41 25.33 -23.35
C GLY A 389 29.40 26.49 -23.41
N GLY A 390 29.89 27.70 -23.66
CA GLY A 390 29.06 28.89 -23.91
C GLY A 390 28.13 29.26 -22.74
N GLN A 391 26.90 29.64 -23.08
CA GLN A 391 25.88 30.03 -22.10
C GLN A 391 25.40 28.82 -21.26
N ILE A 392 25.52 27.60 -21.76
CA ILE A 392 25.17 26.38 -21.03
C ILE A 392 26.16 26.12 -19.89
N LEU A 393 27.48 26.17 -20.15
CA LEU A 393 28.47 26.05 -19.07
C LEU A 393 28.36 27.20 -18.06
N THR A 394 28.04 28.41 -18.53
CA THR A 394 27.79 29.55 -17.65
C THR A 394 26.62 29.30 -16.70
N LEU A 395 25.51 28.78 -17.23
CA LEU A 395 24.35 28.39 -16.43
C LEU A 395 24.69 27.30 -15.40
N TYR A 396 25.38 26.24 -15.83
CA TYR A 396 25.85 25.18 -14.95
C TYR A 396 26.62 25.75 -13.75
N ASN A 397 27.64 26.58 -14.02
CA ASN A 397 28.47 27.17 -12.97
C ASN A 397 27.66 28.03 -12.00
N ALA A 398 26.67 28.78 -12.48
CA ALA A 398 25.81 29.60 -11.63
C ALA A 398 24.91 28.75 -10.72
N ILE A 399 24.34 27.65 -11.23
CA ILE A 399 23.51 26.73 -10.45
C ILE A 399 24.35 26.04 -9.37
N ILE A 400 25.52 25.52 -9.71
CA ILE A 400 26.43 24.89 -8.74
C ILE A 400 26.89 25.90 -7.68
N ALA A 401 27.22 27.14 -8.07
CA ALA A 401 27.59 28.20 -7.12
C ALA A 401 26.46 28.54 -6.13
N SER A 402 25.20 28.27 -6.49
CA SER A 402 24.03 28.41 -5.60
C SER A 402 23.79 27.19 -4.69
N GLY A 403 24.66 26.19 -4.74
CA GLY A 403 24.53 24.95 -3.95
C GLY A 403 23.45 23.99 -4.47
N LYS A 404 23.06 24.12 -5.74
CA LYS A 404 22.02 23.29 -6.38
C LYS A 404 22.61 22.41 -7.47
N ASN A 405 21.88 21.34 -7.82
CA ASN A 405 22.15 20.53 -9.00
C ASN A 405 21.38 21.07 -10.21
N ILE A 406 21.97 20.98 -11.41
CA ILE A 406 21.28 21.33 -12.65
C ILE A 406 20.53 20.11 -13.20
N ASN A 407 19.28 20.31 -13.60
CA ASN A 407 18.55 19.35 -14.40
C ASN A 407 19.01 19.49 -15.86
N THR A 408 19.49 18.40 -16.46
CA THR A 408 20.06 18.41 -17.82
C THR A 408 19.16 17.79 -18.87
N CYS A 409 17.94 17.35 -18.55
CA CYS A 409 17.06 16.62 -19.46
C CYS A 409 16.86 17.37 -20.80
N ALA A 410 16.44 18.64 -20.76
CA ALA A 410 16.22 19.45 -21.96
C ALA A 410 17.51 19.76 -22.74
N ILE A 411 18.65 19.85 -22.04
CA ILE A 411 19.97 20.07 -22.64
C ILE A 411 20.42 18.82 -23.41
N ARG A 412 20.22 17.63 -22.82
CA ARG A 412 20.52 16.33 -23.47
C ARG A 412 19.67 16.16 -24.71
N LEU A 413 18.37 16.43 -24.60
CA LEU A 413 17.45 16.33 -25.73
C LEU A 413 17.81 17.33 -26.84
N SER A 414 18.13 18.57 -26.47
CA SER A 414 18.57 19.59 -27.42
C SER A 414 19.84 19.17 -28.15
N LYS A 415 20.82 18.60 -27.45
CA LYS A 415 22.06 18.07 -28.06
C LYS A 415 21.73 16.95 -29.05
N ALA A 416 20.89 16.00 -28.66
CA ALA A 416 20.52 14.87 -29.52
C ALA A 416 19.86 15.35 -30.82
N LEU A 417 18.91 16.29 -30.74
CA LEU A 417 18.27 16.91 -31.91
C LEU A 417 19.29 17.64 -32.80
N ASN A 418 20.07 18.54 -32.21
CA ASN A 418 21.11 19.32 -32.89
C ASN A 418 22.12 18.47 -33.67
N TYR A 419 22.47 17.30 -33.12
CA TYR A 419 23.48 16.41 -33.68
C TYR A 419 22.87 15.25 -34.49
N SER A 420 21.54 15.22 -34.66
CA SER A 420 20.82 14.31 -35.55
C SER A 420 20.15 15.03 -36.73
N GLY A 421 20.60 16.25 -37.04
CA GLY A 421 20.18 16.99 -38.24
C GLY A 421 19.07 18.02 -38.01
N VAL A 422 18.50 18.09 -36.80
CA VAL A 422 17.50 19.09 -36.45
C VAL A 422 18.18 20.39 -36.03
N THR A 423 17.73 21.53 -36.56
CA THR A 423 18.23 22.86 -36.17
C THR A 423 17.30 23.50 -35.16
N ILE A 424 17.80 23.71 -33.94
CA ILE A 424 17.11 24.50 -32.91
C ILE A 424 17.40 26.00 -33.16
N PRO A 425 16.38 26.84 -33.39
CA PRO A 425 16.59 28.26 -33.64
C PRO A 425 16.92 29.05 -32.37
N ASN A 426 17.41 30.28 -32.54
CA ASN A 426 17.47 31.23 -31.44
C ASN A 426 16.05 31.68 -31.07
N ILE A 427 15.57 31.28 -29.90
CA ILE A 427 14.31 31.73 -29.34
C ILE A 427 14.63 32.59 -28.11
N PRO A 428 14.47 33.93 -28.18
CA PRO A 428 14.85 34.83 -27.10
C PRO A 428 14.21 34.45 -25.76
N GLY A 429 15.04 34.29 -24.73
CA GLY A 429 14.61 33.90 -23.39
C GLY A 429 14.23 32.42 -23.23
N LYS A 430 14.29 31.61 -24.28
CA LYS A 430 13.91 30.19 -24.29
C LYS A 430 15.08 29.25 -24.59
N THR A 431 16.02 29.69 -25.42
CA THR A 431 17.21 28.93 -25.78
C THR A 431 18.50 29.64 -25.39
N ARG A 432 19.55 28.87 -25.12
CA ARG A 432 20.90 29.35 -24.81
C ARG A 432 21.91 28.89 -25.85
N LEU A 433 22.87 29.75 -26.18
CA LEU A 433 23.91 29.49 -27.19
C LEU A 433 25.08 28.70 -26.59
N GLY A 434 25.38 27.53 -27.15
CA GLY A 434 26.58 26.75 -26.87
C GLY A 434 27.82 27.31 -27.57
N SER A 435 29.01 26.87 -27.15
CA SER A 435 30.27 27.25 -27.81
C SER A 435 30.45 26.62 -29.19
N ASP A 436 29.67 25.57 -29.47
CA ASP A 436 29.52 24.89 -30.75
C ASP A 436 28.64 25.65 -31.76
N GLY A 437 28.13 26.82 -31.38
CA GLY A 437 27.29 27.67 -32.22
C GLY A 437 25.84 27.22 -32.33
N LYS A 438 25.38 26.27 -31.51
CA LYS A 438 24.01 25.75 -31.52
C LYS A 438 23.19 26.24 -30.33
N TYR A 439 21.87 26.22 -30.47
CA TYR A 439 20.94 26.64 -29.43
C TYR A 439 20.38 25.45 -28.66
N TYR A 440 20.20 25.64 -27.35
CA TYR A 440 19.81 24.59 -26.40
C TYR A 440 18.67 25.09 -25.51
N PHE A 441 17.63 24.28 -25.36
CA PHE A 441 16.61 24.49 -24.33
C PHE A 441 17.13 24.04 -22.97
N THR A 442 16.65 24.72 -21.92
CA THR A 442 16.93 24.35 -20.52
C THR A 442 15.68 23.89 -19.78
N PHE A 443 14.49 24.32 -20.22
CA PHE A 443 13.21 23.89 -19.67
C PHE A 443 12.57 22.80 -20.53
N ALA A 444 12.08 21.73 -19.90
CA ALA A 444 11.37 20.65 -20.57
C ALA A 444 10.07 21.14 -21.24
N ALA A 445 9.35 22.08 -20.61
CA ALA A 445 8.13 22.65 -21.20
C ALA A 445 8.41 23.46 -22.47
N ASP A 446 9.53 24.20 -22.53
CA ASP A 446 9.88 24.99 -23.72
C ASP A 446 10.21 24.08 -24.91
N ILE A 447 11.00 23.02 -24.70
CA ILE A 447 11.31 22.07 -25.79
C ILE A 447 10.06 21.30 -26.23
N ASN A 448 9.16 20.93 -25.31
CA ASN A 448 7.88 20.30 -25.67
C ASN A 448 7.06 21.19 -26.60
N ALA A 449 6.84 22.45 -26.20
CA ALA A 449 6.05 23.41 -26.97
C ALA A 449 6.65 23.66 -28.35
N TRP A 450 7.96 23.81 -28.43
CA TRP A 450 8.65 23.95 -29.72
C TRP A 450 8.54 22.70 -30.59
N MET A 451 8.66 21.50 -30.02
CA MET A 451 8.52 20.23 -30.76
C MET A 451 7.11 20.05 -31.32
N ILE A 452 6.07 20.40 -30.56
CA ILE A 452 4.67 20.40 -31.04
C ILE A 452 4.54 21.30 -32.29
N LEU A 453 5.12 22.49 -32.27
CA LEU A 453 5.03 23.44 -33.40
C LEU A 453 5.95 23.07 -34.58
N THR A 454 7.05 22.36 -34.33
CA THR A 454 8.09 22.05 -35.33
C THR A 454 7.87 20.71 -36.02
N PHE A 455 7.48 19.69 -35.26
CA PHE A 455 7.25 18.33 -35.75
C PHE A 455 5.78 18.00 -35.90
N GLY A 456 4.89 18.72 -35.23
CA GLY A 456 3.47 18.42 -35.24
C GLY A 456 3.04 17.34 -34.24
N ILE A 457 1.73 17.12 -34.20
CA ILE A 457 1.06 16.13 -33.34
C ILE A 457 0.01 15.33 -34.13
N SER A 458 -0.42 14.20 -33.59
CA SER A 458 -1.40 13.29 -34.20
C SER A 458 -2.83 13.82 -34.20
N GLU A 459 -3.16 14.79 -33.36
CA GLU A 459 -4.45 15.47 -33.35
C GLU A 459 -4.28 16.92 -33.80
N SER A 460 -4.39 17.18 -35.11
CA SER A 460 -4.22 18.54 -35.61
C SER A 460 -5.38 19.44 -35.17
N SER A 461 -5.11 20.39 -34.27
CA SER A 461 -6.07 21.40 -33.85
C SER A 461 -6.06 22.60 -34.80
N GLY A 462 -7.03 22.65 -35.73
CA GLY A 462 -7.39 23.87 -36.45
C GLY A 462 -6.35 24.44 -37.43
N GLY A 463 -5.33 23.67 -37.82
CA GLY A 463 -4.37 24.04 -38.87
C GLY A 463 -3.18 24.89 -38.42
N LEU A 464 -3.06 25.21 -37.13
CA LEU A 464 -1.89 25.91 -36.57
C LEU A 464 -0.77 24.93 -36.17
N ILE A 465 -1.13 23.72 -35.74
CA ILE A 465 -0.19 22.67 -35.39
C ILE A 465 -0.12 21.66 -36.56
N PRO A 466 1.07 21.36 -37.08
CA PRO A 466 1.26 20.35 -38.13
C PRO A 466 0.74 18.98 -37.71
N PHE A 467 0.24 18.20 -38.65
CA PHE A 467 -0.13 16.82 -38.39
C PHE A 467 1.11 15.91 -38.42
N ASN A 468 1.25 15.03 -37.44
CA ASN A 468 2.31 14.02 -37.40
C ASN A 468 1.76 12.68 -36.88
N SER A 469 1.72 11.67 -37.74
CA SER A 469 1.25 10.33 -37.40
C SER A 469 2.18 9.55 -36.46
N SER A 470 3.44 9.97 -36.35
CA SER A 470 4.43 9.36 -35.44
C SER A 470 4.37 9.95 -34.03
N HIS A 471 3.49 10.92 -33.78
CA HIS A 471 3.27 11.46 -32.44
C HIS A 471 2.18 10.68 -31.67
N MET A 472 2.43 10.46 -30.39
CA MET A 472 1.46 9.93 -29.41
C MET A 472 1.31 10.96 -28.29
N TYR A 473 0.07 11.27 -27.90
CA TYR A 473 -0.23 11.95 -26.65
C TYR A 473 -1.04 11.02 -25.76
N LEU A 474 -0.60 10.85 -24.52
CA LEU A 474 -1.27 10.04 -23.50
C LEU A 474 -1.54 10.95 -22.31
N ASP A 475 -2.80 11.14 -21.95
CA ASP A 475 -3.26 12.00 -20.84
C ASP A 475 -3.96 11.23 -19.70
N ASP A 476 -4.21 9.93 -19.89
CA ASP A 476 -4.71 9.03 -18.86
C ASP A 476 -3.63 8.07 -18.38
N GLY A 477 -2.86 8.52 -17.38
CA GLY A 477 -1.87 7.68 -16.70
C GLY A 477 -2.48 6.63 -15.78
N GLY A 478 -3.77 6.70 -15.44
CA GLY A 478 -4.35 5.90 -14.38
C GLY A 478 -3.69 6.14 -13.01
N VAL A 479 -3.92 5.23 -12.06
CA VAL A 479 -3.36 5.34 -10.72
C VAL A 479 -1.84 5.19 -10.78
N ASN A 480 -1.08 6.20 -10.32
CA ASN A 480 0.38 6.22 -10.32
C ASN A 480 1.04 6.04 -11.70
N GLY A 481 0.32 6.29 -12.79
CA GLY A 481 0.89 6.22 -14.14
C GLY A 481 0.99 4.81 -14.75
N VAL A 482 0.27 3.82 -14.20
CA VAL A 482 0.27 2.43 -14.70
C VAL A 482 -0.13 2.29 -16.17
N ASN A 483 -1.04 3.14 -16.65
CA ASN A 483 -1.50 3.07 -18.03
C ASN A 483 -0.35 3.46 -18.99
N PHE A 484 0.50 4.41 -18.60
CA PHE A 484 1.66 4.79 -19.39
C PHE A 484 2.62 3.61 -19.57
N ALA A 485 2.91 2.85 -18.51
CA ALA A 485 3.77 1.67 -18.60
C ALA A 485 3.23 0.63 -19.60
N THR A 486 1.92 0.45 -19.66
CA THR A 486 1.27 -0.48 -20.60
C THR A 486 1.26 0.07 -22.03
N GLN A 487 0.86 1.33 -22.19
CA GLN A 487 0.68 2.00 -23.49
C GLN A 487 2.01 2.29 -24.20
N LEU A 488 3.07 2.53 -23.43
CA LEU A 488 4.42 2.82 -23.94
C LEU A 488 5.29 1.57 -24.08
N ASN A 489 4.77 0.39 -23.73
CA ASN A 489 5.51 -0.85 -23.87
C ASN A 489 5.95 -1.06 -25.34
N ASN A 490 7.23 -1.38 -25.55
CA ASN A 490 7.86 -1.51 -26.87
C ASN A 490 7.89 -0.23 -27.73
N VAL A 491 7.53 0.94 -27.19
CA VAL A 491 7.65 2.21 -27.92
C VAL A 491 9.09 2.72 -27.84
N THR A 492 9.62 3.17 -28.98
CA THR A 492 10.91 3.86 -29.07
C THR A 492 10.71 5.24 -29.66
N GLY A 493 11.18 6.29 -28.98
CA GLY A 493 10.98 7.65 -29.46
C GLY A 493 11.54 8.71 -28.55
N ILE A 494 11.25 9.97 -28.88
CA ILE A 494 11.53 11.13 -28.03
C ILE A 494 10.38 11.26 -27.03
N TYR A 495 10.69 11.20 -25.74
CA TYR A 495 9.73 11.22 -24.64
C TYR A 495 9.74 12.58 -23.95
N VAL A 496 8.56 13.16 -23.74
CA VAL A 496 8.40 14.37 -22.94
C VAL A 496 7.20 14.22 -22.02
N MET A 497 7.46 14.28 -20.71
CA MET A 497 6.48 14.19 -19.64
C MET A 497 6.09 15.58 -19.14
N GLN A 498 4.78 15.78 -19.00
CA GLN A 498 4.18 16.96 -18.37
C GLN A 498 3.76 16.60 -16.93
N PRO A 499 4.18 17.39 -15.92
CA PRO A 499 3.91 17.04 -14.53
C PRO A 499 2.51 17.49 -14.12
N ILE A 500 1.87 16.74 -13.19
CA ILE A 500 0.60 17.13 -12.54
C ILE A 500 0.73 18.50 -11.87
N ASN A 501 1.88 18.77 -11.26
CA ASN A 501 2.20 20.05 -10.65
C ASN A 501 3.71 20.28 -10.74
N SER A 502 4.14 21.28 -11.51
CA SER A 502 5.55 21.59 -11.73
C SER A 502 6.27 22.05 -10.46
N ASN A 503 5.58 22.76 -9.55
CA ASN A 503 6.18 23.16 -8.27
C ASN A 503 6.46 21.96 -7.37
N TYR A 504 5.56 20.97 -7.36
CA TYR A 504 5.76 19.74 -6.61
C TYR A 504 6.81 18.83 -7.24
N PHE A 505 6.82 18.75 -8.57
CA PHE A 505 7.80 17.97 -9.32
C PHE A 505 9.20 18.60 -9.31
N GLY A 506 9.31 19.91 -9.09
CA GLY A 506 10.57 20.64 -9.05
C GLY A 506 11.13 21.02 -10.43
N ALA A 507 10.39 20.74 -11.50
CA ALA A 507 10.72 21.09 -12.88
C ALA A 507 9.45 21.32 -13.71
N THR A 508 9.59 21.99 -14.85
CA THR A 508 8.49 22.23 -15.80
C THR A 508 8.03 20.96 -16.53
N GLY A 509 8.85 19.92 -16.48
CA GLY A 509 8.57 18.58 -16.98
C GLY A 509 9.85 17.75 -17.01
N HIS A 510 9.81 16.63 -17.73
CA HIS A 510 10.97 15.79 -17.95
C HIS A 510 11.01 15.37 -19.42
N CYS A 511 12.20 15.21 -19.97
CA CYS A 511 12.33 14.65 -21.31
C CYS A 511 13.50 13.68 -21.39
N ASP A 512 13.29 12.59 -22.13
CA ASP A 512 14.30 11.57 -22.34
C ASP A 512 14.16 10.96 -23.74
N VAL A 513 15.03 10.01 -24.05
CA VAL A 513 14.76 9.02 -25.09
C VAL A 513 14.10 7.80 -24.46
N LEU A 514 13.03 7.35 -25.08
CA LEU A 514 12.34 6.11 -24.74
C LEU A 514 12.91 4.99 -25.60
N LEU A 515 13.37 3.91 -24.99
CA LEU A 515 13.78 2.67 -25.65
C LEU A 515 12.93 1.52 -25.13
N ASN A 516 12.09 0.97 -26.01
CA ASN A 516 11.17 -0.12 -25.71
C ASN A 516 10.32 0.11 -24.45
N GLY A 517 9.85 1.34 -24.25
CA GLY A 517 9.06 1.73 -23.08
C GLY A 517 9.85 2.12 -21.83
N SER A 518 11.18 2.19 -21.88
CA SER A 518 12.02 2.65 -20.76
C SER A 518 12.82 3.90 -21.11
N CYS A 519 12.89 4.85 -20.18
CA CYS A 519 13.69 6.07 -20.33
C CYS A 519 15.18 5.75 -20.09
N VAL A 520 16.08 6.29 -20.90
CA VAL A 520 17.47 5.79 -20.95
C VAL A 520 18.44 6.57 -20.09
N ALA A 521 18.39 7.90 -20.09
CA ALA A 521 19.28 8.68 -19.24
C ALA A 521 18.79 8.70 -17.79
N ASN A 522 17.48 8.71 -17.60
CA ASN A 522 16.83 8.89 -16.31
C ASN A 522 15.60 7.99 -16.17
N LYS A 523 14.77 8.28 -15.17
CA LYS A 523 13.48 7.62 -14.92
C LYS A 523 12.39 8.22 -15.81
N CYS A 524 11.29 7.51 -16.02
CA CYS A 524 10.17 8.04 -16.79
C CYS A 524 9.19 8.89 -15.97
N TYR A 525 9.23 8.80 -14.64
CA TYR A 525 8.42 9.64 -13.74
C TYR A 525 6.90 9.49 -13.93
N TYR A 526 6.40 8.29 -14.23
CA TYR A 526 4.98 8.06 -14.50
C TYR A 526 4.07 8.45 -13.33
N THR A 527 4.54 8.33 -12.09
CA THR A 527 3.81 8.74 -10.87
C THR A 527 3.53 10.24 -10.78
N HIS A 528 4.26 11.06 -11.54
CA HIS A 528 4.19 12.51 -11.51
C HIS A 528 3.55 13.11 -12.77
N ALA A 529 3.27 12.29 -13.77
CA ALA A 529 2.83 12.71 -15.09
C ALA A 529 1.31 12.95 -15.13
N ILE A 530 0.90 14.11 -15.66
CA ILE A 530 -0.48 14.34 -16.12
C ILE A 530 -0.64 13.97 -17.59
N GLY A 531 0.44 14.05 -18.35
CA GLY A 531 0.45 13.66 -19.76
C GLY A 531 1.85 13.39 -20.26
N VAL A 532 1.93 12.64 -21.35
CA VAL A 532 3.17 12.27 -22.02
C VAL A 532 3.00 12.49 -23.52
N HIS A 533 3.96 13.21 -24.11
CA HIS A 533 4.18 13.24 -25.54
C HIS A 533 5.29 12.28 -25.93
N VAL A 534 5.06 11.51 -27.00
CA VAL A 534 6.11 10.70 -27.63
C VAL A 534 6.12 10.95 -29.13
N TRP A 535 7.28 11.31 -29.68
CA TRP A 535 7.52 11.26 -31.11
C TRP A 535 8.29 9.98 -31.44
N VAL A 536 7.58 9.01 -32.01
CA VAL A 536 8.11 7.70 -32.38
C VAL A 536 9.18 7.87 -33.46
N LEU A 537 10.34 7.28 -33.24
CA LEU A 537 11.47 7.32 -34.16
C LEU A 537 11.55 6.00 -34.93
N GLU A 538 11.67 6.09 -36.25
CA GLU A 538 11.80 4.95 -37.16
C GLU A 538 13.27 4.55 -37.41
#